data_AF-A0A392SK50-F1
#
_entry.id   AF-A0A392SK50-F1
#
_cell.length_a   1.000
_cell.length_b   1.000
_cell.length_c   1.000
_cell.angle_alpha   90.00
_cell.angle_beta   90.00
_cell.angle_gamma   90.00
#
_symmetry.space_group_name_H-M   'P 1'
#
loop_
_entity.id
_entity.type
_entity.pdbx_description
1 polymer ?
#
loop_
_entity_poly.entity_id
_entity_poly.type
_entity_poly.pdbx_seq_one_letter_code
_entity_poly.pdbx_strand_id
1 'polypeptide(L)' 'MSSLMAKELDLIEEFRDLSLVCEVTPKSVRLGMLKVTNPFLEEVKECQKRDKKLMEKLVLINEGKEVD' A
#
# COMPACT_ATOMS: atom_id res chain seq x y z
N MET A 1 28.69 0.51 13.33
CA MET A 1 28.14 -0.46 12.35
C MET A 1 29.04 -0.47 11.13
N SER A 2 29.26 -1.62 10.50
CA SER A 2 30.06 -1.67 9.27
C SER A 2 29.32 -1.02 8.11
N SER A 3 30.06 -0.49 7.13
CA SER A 3 29.51 0.07 5.89
C SER A 3 28.59 -0.91 5.16
N LEU A 4 28.88 -2.21 5.25
CA LEU A 4 28.08 -3.27 4.66
C LEU A 4 26.73 -3.43 5.37
N MET A 5 26.72 -3.45 6.71
CA MET A 5 25.48 -3.60 7.48
C MET A 5 24.55 -2.39 7.35
N ALA A 6 25.09 -1.18 7.19
CA ALA A 6 24.28 0.02 6.95
C ALA A 6 23.52 -0.10 5.62
N LYS A 7 24.20 -0.51 4.54
CA LYS A 7 23.58 -0.73 3.22
C LYS A 7 22.54 -1.85 3.22
N GLU A 8 22.78 -2.89 4.00
CA GLU A 8 21.87 -4.03 4.11
C GLU A 8 20.58 -3.63 4.85
N LEU A 9 20.71 -2.83 5.92
CA LEU A 9 19.57 -2.21 6.61
C LEU A 9 18.80 -1.26 5.70
N ASP A 10 19.47 -0.37 4.97
CA ASP A 10 18.81 0.56 4.03
C ASP A 10 17.98 -0.20 2.98
N LEU A 11 18.53 -1.30 2.42
CA LEU A 11 17.82 -2.15 1.48
C LEU A 11 16.60 -2.82 2.13
N ILE A 12 16.75 -3.37 3.34
CA ILE A 12 15.65 -3.99 4.08
C ILE A 12 14.55 -2.97 4.37
N GLU A 13 14.90 -1.72 4.70
CA GLU A 13 13.92 -0.64 4.89
C GLU A 13 13.20 -0.29 3.59
N GLU A 14 13.91 -0.18 2.47
CA GLU A 14 13.29 0.09 1.18
C GLU A 14 12.34 -1.02 0.73
N PHE A 15 12.60 -2.27 1.13
CA PHE A 15 11.83 -3.45 0.77
C PHE A 15 10.76 -3.86 1.78
N ARG A 16 10.74 -3.27 2.99
CA ARG A 16 9.75 -3.62 4.03
C ARG A 16 8.30 -3.30 3.63
N ASP A 17 8.10 -2.26 2.83
CA ASP A 17 6.77 -1.86 2.33
C ASP A 17 6.48 -2.42 0.92
N LEU A 18 7.31 -3.35 0.45
CA LEU A 18 7.22 -3.86 -0.91
C LEU A 18 6.33 -5.10 -1.02
N SER A 19 5.16 -4.94 -1.65
CA SER A 19 4.46 -6.10 -2.21
C SER A 19 5.05 -6.44 -3.57
N LEU A 20 5.83 -7.51 -3.60
CA LEU A 20 6.36 -8.11 -4.83
C LEU A 20 5.36 -9.16 -5.34
N VAL A 21 4.88 -8.97 -6.56
CA VAL A 21 4.08 -9.96 -7.28
C VAL A 21 4.98 -10.67 -8.27
N CYS A 22 5.04 -12.00 -8.20
CA CYS A 22 5.74 -12.84 -9.16
C CYS A 22 4.72 -13.72 -9.88
N GLU A 23 4.65 -13.59 -11.19
CA GLU A 23 3.82 -14.44 -12.05
C GLU A 23 4.74 -15.25 -12.96
N VAL A 24 4.59 -16.57 -12.91
CA VAL A 24 5.37 -17.50 -13.74
C VAL A 24 4.46 -18.06 -14.82
N THR A 25 4.89 -17.94 -16.07
CA THR A 25 4.28 -18.61 -17.22
C THR A 25 5.26 -19.63 -17.80
N PRO A 26 4.81 -20.61 -18.60
CA PRO A 26 5.72 -21.60 -19.20
C PRO A 26 6.84 -21.01 -20.06
N LYS A 27 6.72 -19.74 -20.48
CA LYS A 27 7.68 -19.06 -21.38
C LYS A 27 8.37 -17.85 -20.74
N SER A 28 7.95 -17.40 -19.56
CA SER A 28 8.50 -16.19 -18.95
C SER A 28 8.17 -16.06 -17.46
N VAL A 29 8.90 -15.18 -16.78
CA VAL A 29 8.61 -14.72 -15.42
C VAL A 29 8.33 -13.23 -15.47
N ARG A 30 7.22 -12.78 -14.85
CA ARG A 30 6.86 -11.37 -14.70
C ARG A 30 7.00 -10.99 -13.23
N LEU A 31 7.73 -9.92 -12.97
CA LEU A 31 7.87 -9.33 -11.64
C LEU A 31 7.16 -7.97 -11.64
N GLY A 32 6.24 -7.79 -10.70
CA GLY A 32 5.53 -6.54 -10.44
C GLY A 32 5.84 -6.05 -9.03
N MET A 33 5.96 -4.74 -8.87
CA MET A 33 6.37 -4.12 -7.61
C MET A 33 5.42 -2.97 -7.28
N LEU A 34 4.77 -3.04 -6.13
CA LEU A 34 3.99 -1.92 -5.59
C LEU A 34 4.66 -1.40 -4.34
N LYS A 35 5.07 -0.12 -4.36
CA LYS A 35 5.60 0.60 -3.21
C LYS A 35 4.54 1.55 -2.68
N VAL A 36 4.05 1.28 -1.48
CA VAL A 36 3.10 2.15 -0.77
C VAL A 36 3.90 2.99 0.22
N THR A 37 4.01 4.30 0.00
CA THR A 37 4.75 5.18 0.89
C THR A 37 3.81 5.92 1.84
N ASN A 38 4.31 6.36 3.01
CA ASN A 38 3.50 7.17 3.94
C ASN A 38 2.90 8.42 3.30
N PRO A 39 3.63 9.21 2.47
CA PRO A 39 3.03 10.33 1.76
C PRO A 39 1.87 9.90 0.83
N PHE A 40 2.01 8.77 0.13
CA PHE A 40 0.95 8.23 -0.71
C PHE A 40 -0.28 7.84 0.12
N LEU A 41 -0.10 7.23 1.30
CA LEU A 41 -1.20 6.90 2.19
C LEU A 41 -1.92 8.14 2.73
N GLU A 42 -1.19 9.20 3.09
CA GLU A 42 -1.80 10.47 3.50
C GLU A 42 -2.58 11.12 2.35
N GLU A 43 -2.07 11.07 1.12
CA GLU A 43 -2.79 11.54 -0.06
C GLU A 43 -4.08 10.73 -0.30
N VAL A 44 -4.04 9.40 -0.14
CA VAL A 44 -5.22 8.54 -0.22
C VAL A 44 -6.26 8.93 0.84
N LYS A 45 -5.85 9.17 2.09
CA LYS A 45 -6.77 9.65 3.15
C LYS A 45 -7.42 10.98 2.79
N GLU A 46 -6.66 11.93 2.26
CA GLU A 46 -7.20 13.23 1.83
C GLU A 46 -8.18 13.10 0.66
N CYS A 47 -7.90 12.20 -0.29
CA CYS A 47 -8.83 11.87 -1.37
C CYS A 47 -10.12 11.24 -0.84
N GLN A 48 -10.03 10.30 0.09
CA GLN A 48 -11.19 9.64 0.70
C GLN A 48 -12.13 10.62 1.42
N LYS A 49 -11.58 11.62 2.12
CA LYS A 49 -12.39 12.67 2.76
C LYS A 49 -13.21 13.49 1.77
N ARG A 50 -12.74 13.63 0.53
CA ARG A 50 -13.43 14.36 -0.55
C ARG A 50 -14.44 13.49 -1.29
N ASP A 51 -14.35 12.17 -1.17
CA ASP A 51 -15.28 11.24 -1.82
C ASP A 51 -16.60 11.19 -1.04
N LYS A 52 -17.64 11.80 -1.62
CA LYS A 52 -18.97 11.87 -1.01
C LYS A 52 -19.58 10.49 -0.76
N LYS A 53 -19.44 9.56 -1.71
CA LYS A 53 -20.02 8.22 -1.60
C LYS A 53 -19.34 7.44 -0.48
N LEU A 54 -18.03 7.62 -0.33
CA LEU A 54 -17.25 6.98 0.71
C LEU A 54 -17.59 7.55 2.09
N MET A 55 -17.78 8.86 2.20
CA MET A 55 -18.23 9.51 3.43
C MET A 55 -19.67 9.12 3.82
N GLU A 56 -20.58 9.01 2.86
CA GLU A 56 -21.95 8.51 3.09
C GLU A 56 -21.94 7.08 3.63
N LYS A 57 -21.15 6.18 3.02
CA LYS A 57 -20.97 4.81 3.54
C LYS A 57 -20.37 4.81 4.95
N LEU A 58 -19.40 5.68 5.22
CA LEU A 58 -18.81 5.80 6.56
C LEU A 58 -19.83 6.23 7.61
N VAL A 59 -20.73 7.16 7.28
CA VAL A 59 -21.83 7.56 8.16
C VAL A 59 -22.77 6.38 8.44
N LEU A 60 -23.18 5.64 7.41
CA LEU A 60 -24.04 4.47 7.57
C LEU A 60 -23.41 3.39 8.49
N ILE A 61 -22.11 3.13 8.33
CA ILE A 61 -21.36 2.21 9.19
C ILE A 61 -21.36 2.69 10.64
N ASN A 62 -21.10 3.98 10.88
CA ASN A 62 -21.10 4.56 12.23
C ASN A 62 -22.49 4.52 12.88
N GLU A 63 -23.55 4.58 12.09
CA GLU A 63 -24.94 4.41 12.54
C GLU A 63 -25.32 2.93 12.76
N GLY A 64 -24.42 1.98 12.47
CA GLY A 64 -24.68 0.54 12.60
C GLY A 64 -25.63 0.01 11.53
N LYS A 65 -25.81 0.73 10.42
CA LYS A 65 -26.63 0.30 9.29
C LYS A 65 -25.79 -0.54 8.32
N GLU A 66 -26.38 -1.61 7.80
CA GLU A 66 -25.73 -2.40 6.76
C GLU A 66 -25.53 -1.55 5.49
N VAL A 67 -24.37 -1.71 4.88
CA VAL A 67 -24.03 -1.08 3.60
C VAL A 67 -24.12 -2.16 2.53
N ASP A 68 -25.03 -1.98 1.57
CA ASP A 68 -25.15 -2.81 0.35
C ASP A 68 -23.89 -2.73 -0.53
#